data_AF-A0A924A7Z5-F1
#
_entry.id   AF-A0A924A7Z5-F1
#
_cell.length_a   1.000
_cell.length_b   1.000
_cell.length_c   1.000
_cell.angle_alpha   90.00
_cell.angle_beta   90.00
_cell.angle_gamma   90.00
#
_symmetry.space_group_name_H-M   'P 1'
#
loop_
_entity.id
_entity.type
_entity.pdbx_description
1 polymer ?
#
loop_
_entity_poly.entity_id
_entity_poly.type
_entity_poly.pdbx_seq_one_letter_code
_entity_poly.pdbx_strand_id
1 'polypeptide(L)'
;MDTLFLTLRVFSATGGIEKVCRIAGKALHEIAAEKVGQKLHIFSLYDEPADVGDKYFPATIFTGFGKKRGNFMSTAMRQGFLSKMVILSHVNLLMVGFLIKLVSPKTKLVLLAHGIEVWRTFPAWKKMMLRKCDLILP
;
A
#
# COMPACT_ATOMS: atom_id res chain seq x y z
N MET A 1 -11.68 11.01 -4.23
CA MET A 1 -11.68 9.56 -3.91
C MET A 1 -10.40 9.29 -3.16
N ASP A 2 -10.53 8.89 -1.91
CA ASP A 2 -9.36 8.73 -1.05
C ASP A 2 -8.79 7.33 -1.25
N THR A 3 -7.51 7.30 -1.62
CA THR A 3 -6.76 6.09 -1.95
C THR A 3 -5.58 5.97 -0.99
N LEU A 4 -5.44 4.78 -0.40
CA LEU A 4 -4.32 4.44 0.46
C LEU A 4 -3.44 3.43 -0.26
N PHE A 5 -2.17 3.75 -0.48
CA PHE A 5 -1.17 2.85 -1.02
C PHE A 5 -0.22 2.40 0.09
N LEU A 6 -0.20 1.09 0.35
CA LEU A 6 0.62 0.49 1.39
C LEU A 6 1.86 -0.17 0.78
N THR A 7 3.03 0.21 1.30
CA THR A 7 4.33 -0.28 0.86
C THR A 7 5.15 -0.87 1.99
N LEU A 8 6.00 -1.85 1.64
CA LEU A 8 7.04 -2.30 2.56
C LEU A 8 8.21 -1.31 2.53
N ARG A 9 8.75 -1.05 1.34
CA ARG A 9 9.84 -0.12 1.06
C ARG A 9 9.60 0.60 -0.26
N VAL A 10 10.08 1.82 -0.33
CA VAL A 10 10.04 2.69 -1.51
C VAL A 10 11.39 3.37 -1.73
N PHE A 11 12.08 3.82 -0.67
CA PHE A 11 13.28 4.67 -0.80
C PHE A 11 14.51 4.14 -0.07
N SER A 12 14.34 3.57 1.12
CA SER A 12 15.42 3.03 1.97
C SER A 12 16.19 1.83 1.40
N ALA A 13 15.79 1.33 0.23
CA ALA A 13 16.46 0.26 -0.49
C ALA A 13 16.42 0.48 -2.01
N THR A 14 17.35 -0.17 -2.70
CA THR A 14 17.40 -0.19 -4.17
C THR A 14 17.16 -1.61 -4.66
N GLY A 15 16.09 -1.78 -5.45
CA GLY A 15 15.71 -3.04 -6.05
C GLY A 15 14.55 -2.84 -7.03
N GLY A 16 14.16 -3.93 -7.70
CA GLY A 16 13.06 -3.92 -8.68
C GLY A 16 11.72 -3.57 -8.03
N ILE A 17 11.45 -4.14 -6.84
CA ILE A 17 10.22 -3.89 -6.07
C ILE A 17 10.14 -2.43 -5.65
N GLU A 18 11.21 -1.86 -5.11
CA GLU A 18 11.27 -0.46 -4.69
C GLU A 18 11.08 0.49 -5.88
N LYS A 19 11.64 0.15 -7.05
CA LYS A 19 11.44 0.92 -8.28
C LYS A 19 9.97 0.88 -8.75
N VAL A 20 9.34 -0.29 -8.70
CA VAL A 20 7.89 -0.44 -9.01
C VAL A 20 7.06 0.40 -8.05
N CYS A 21 7.32 0.34 -6.73
CA CYS A 21 6.63 1.16 -5.74
C CYS A 21 6.79 2.66 -5.99
N ARG A 22 7.99 3.13 -6.35
CA ARG A 22 8.25 4.54 -6.69
C ARG A 22 7.45 5.01 -7.90
N ILE A 23 7.47 4.22 -8.98
CA ILE A 23 6.76 4.56 -10.22
C ILE A 23 5.25 4.48 -10.01
N ALA A 24 4.76 3.45 -9.31
CA ALA A 24 3.35 3.31 -8.97
C ALA A 24 2.87 4.49 -8.10
N GLY A 25 3.65 4.87 -7.08
CA GLY A 25 3.34 6.04 -6.25
C GLY A 25 3.28 7.33 -7.07
N LYS A 26 4.21 7.53 -8.01
CA LYS A 26 4.19 8.68 -8.92
C LYS A 26 2.93 8.70 -9.80
N ALA A 27 2.63 7.58 -10.47
CA ALA A 27 1.46 7.49 -11.35
C ALA A 27 0.15 7.70 -10.56
N LEU A 28 0.03 7.11 -9.37
CA LEU A 28 -1.12 7.33 -8.49
C LEU A 28 -1.24 8.79 -8.06
N HIS A 29 -0.11 9.46 -7.79
CA HIS A 29 -0.10 10.87 -7.44
C HIS A 29 -0.58 11.75 -8.60
N GLU A 30 -0.07 11.53 -9.81
CA GLU A 30 -0.48 12.25 -11.01
C GLU A 30 -1.99 12.07 -11.28
N ILE A 31 -2.49 10.83 -11.22
CA ILE A 31 -3.93 10.52 -11.38
C ILE A 31 -4.78 11.21 -10.31
N ALA A 32 -4.31 11.25 -9.06
CA ALA A 32 -5.02 11.92 -7.97
C ALA A 32 -5.02 13.44 -8.14
N ALA A 33 -3.93 14.03 -8.66
CA ALA A 33 -3.79 15.46 -8.90
C ALA A 33 -4.72 15.97 -10.01
N GLU A 34 -4.97 15.16 -11.05
CA GLU A 34 -5.87 15.50 -12.15
C GLU A 34 -7.35 15.59 -11.75
N LYS A 35 -7.74 14.97 -10.63
CA LYS A 35 -9.14 14.84 -10.22
C LYS A 35 -9.41 15.61 -8.93
N VAL A 36 -10.22 16.66 -9.03
CA VAL A 36 -10.62 17.49 -7.89
C VAL A 36 -11.17 16.63 -6.74
N GLY A 37 -10.61 16.80 -5.54
CA GLY A 37 -11.05 16.09 -4.34
C GLY A 37 -10.58 14.62 -4.23
N GLN A 38 -9.56 14.21 -4.99
CA GLN A 38 -8.86 12.95 -4.72
C GLN A 38 -7.66 13.16 -3.81
N LYS A 39 -7.55 12.34 -2.77
CA LYS A 39 -6.40 12.31 -1.88
C LYS A 39 -5.69 10.96 -2.03
N LEU A 40 -4.37 11.03 -2.07
CA LEU A 40 -3.51 9.86 -2.02
C LEU A 40 -2.72 9.89 -0.71
N HIS A 41 -2.67 8.75 -0.04
CA HIS A 41 -1.80 8.52 1.10
C HIS A 41 -0.90 7.34 0.79
N ILE A 42 0.40 7.49 0.98
CA ILE A 42 1.40 6.44 0.75
C ILE A 42 2.08 6.13 2.07
N PHE A 43 1.85 4.94 2.62
CA PHE A 43 2.45 4.51 3.88
C PHE A 43 3.49 3.42 3.64
N SER A 44 4.69 3.63 4.15
CA SER A 44 5.78 2.67 4.02
C SER A 44 6.25 2.15 5.36
N LEU A 45 6.30 0.83 5.50
CA LEU A 45 6.66 0.20 6.77
C LEU A 45 8.12 0.43 7.18
N TYR A 46 9.05 0.28 6.25
CA TYR A 46 10.49 0.26 6.56
C TYR A 46 11.19 1.59 6.30
N ASP A 47 10.66 2.44 5.41
CA ASP A 47 11.25 3.76 5.13
C ASP A 47 11.02 4.71 6.32
N GLU A 48 11.92 5.68 6.46
CA GLU A 48 11.76 6.84 7.33
C GLU A 48 11.15 8.02 6.55
N PRO A 49 10.50 8.98 7.25
CA PRO A 49 9.99 10.19 6.60
C PRO A 49 11.07 10.97 5.84
N ALA A 50 12.33 10.90 6.27
CA ALA A 50 13.45 11.57 5.63
C ALA A 50 13.94 10.87 4.34
N ASP A 51 13.55 9.61 4.09
CA ASP A 51 14.00 8.87 2.92
C ASP A 51 13.29 9.30 1.63
N VAL A 52 12.13 9.96 1.73
CA VAL A 52 11.36 10.39 0.58
C VAL A 52 12.12 11.46 -0.21
N GLY A 53 12.22 11.26 -1.52
CA GLY A 53 12.67 12.29 -2.44
C GLY A 53 11.51 12.85 -3.23
N ASP A 54 11.43 14.18 -3.35
CA ASP A 54 10.33 14.89 -4.05
C ASP A 54 10.30 14.66 -5.57
N LYS A 55 11.19 13.83 -6.12
CA LYS A 55 11.26 13.49 -7.55
C LYS A 55 10.04 12.71 -8.05
N TYR A 56 9.43 11.88 -7.20
CA TYR A 56 8.34 10.98 -7.60
C TYR A 56 6.97 11.50 -7.16
N PHE A 57 6.89 12.00 -5.93
CA PHE A 57 5.70 12.60 -5.33
C PHE A 57 6.14 13.42 -4.11
N PRO A 58 5.35 14.42 -3.70
CA PRO A 58 5.71 15.27 -2.57
C PRO A 58 5.73 14.48 -1.25
N ALA A 59 6.64 14.86 -0.35
CA ALA A 59 6.70 14.29 1.00
C ALA A 59 5.37 14.38 1.79
N THR A 60 4.50 15.33 1.46
CA THR A 60 3.21 15.58 2.13
C THR A 60 2.22 14.43 2.03
N ILE A 61 2.33 13.59 0.99
CA ILE A 61 1.45 12.43 0.82
C ILE A 61 2.08 11.13 1.32
N PHE A 62 3.34 11.17 1.77
CA PHE A 62 4.12 10.01 2.18
C PHE A 62 4.27 9.94 3.69
N THR A 63 4.27 8.73 4.24
CA THR A 63 4.58 8.49 5.65
C THR A 63 5.42 7.23 5.79
N GLY A 64 6.69 7.42 6.16
CA GLY A 64 7.60 6.34 6.55
C GLY A 64 7.46 6.02 8.04
N PHE A 65 7.37 4.73 8.39
CA PHE A 65 7.19 4.29 9.77
C PHE A 65 8.47 3.78 10.44
N GLY A 66 9.62 3.74 9.74
CA GLY A 66 10.92 3.40 10.32
C GLY A 66 10.90 2.06 11.06
N LYS A 67 10.27 1.03 10.47
CA LYS A 67 10.11 -0.32 11.03
C LYS A 67 9.13 -0.46 12.21
N LYS A 68 8.44 0.61 12.62
CA LYS A 68 7.45 0.60 13.71
C LYS A 68 6.13 -0.06 13.27
N ARG A 69 6.09 -1.40 13.25
CA ARG A 69 4.97 -2.23 12.76
C ARG A 69 3.61 -1.90 13.41
N GLY A 70 3.58 -1.68 14.73
CA GLY A 70 2.33 -1.37 15.43
C GLY A 70 1.72 -0.03 15.00
N ASN A 71 2.57 1.00 14.88
CA ASN A 71 2.16 2.33 14.41
C ASN A 71 1.73 2.25 12.94
N PHE A 72 2.48 1.54 12.10
CA PHE A 72 2.10 1.30 10.71
C PHE A 72 0.73 0.65 10.62
N MET A 73 0.49 -0.45 11.35
CA MET A 73 -0.75 -1.21 11.25
C MET A 73 -1.95 -0.39 11.74
N SER A 74 -1.86 0.24 12.90
CA SER A 74 -2.94 1.06 13.45
C SER A 74 -3.28 2.27 12.57
N THR A 75 -2.27 3.01 12.09
CA THR A 75 -2.48 4.16 11.21
C THR A 75 -2.99 3.74 9.83
N ALA A 76 -2.46 2.65 9.26
CA ALA A 76 -2.93 2.09 7.99
C ALA A 76 -4.39 1.61 8.09
N MET A 77 -4.78 0.98 9.20
CA MET A 77 -6.17 0.58 9.42
C MET A 77 -7.10 1.79 9.52
N ARG A 78 -6.76 2.79 10.37
CA ARG A 78 -7.56 4.01 10.52
C ARG A 78 -7.76 4.74 9.19
N GLN A 79 -6.68 4.95 8.43
CA GLN A 79 -6.75 5.57 7.12
C GLN A 79 -7.49 4.68 6.11
N GLY A 80 -7.27 3.37 6.16
CA GLY A 80 -7.92 2.39 5.28
C GLY A 80 -9.43 2.35 5.44
N PHE A 81 -9.95 2.49 6.65
CA PHE A 81 -11.39 2.56 6.92
C PHE A 81 -12.04 3.82 6.32
N LEU A 82 -11.30 4.92 6.22
CA LEU A 82 -11.76 6.16 5.60
C LEU A 82 -11.56 6.17 4.07
N SER A 83 -10.69 5.29 3.57
CA SER A 83 -10.33 5.23 2.16
C SER A 83 -11.35 4.40 1.37
N LYS A 84 -11.67 4.86 0.15
CA LYS A 84 -12.52 4.09 -0.77
C LYS A 84 -11.75 2.97 -1.45
N MET A 85 -10.43 3.12 -1.57
CA MET A 85 -9.53 2.12 -2.16
C MET A 85 -8.26 1.98 -1.33
N VAL A 86 -7.83 0.74 -1.12
CA VAL A 86 -6.56 0.37 -0.49
C VAL A 86 -5.79 -0.50 -1.47
N ILE A 87 -4.60 -0.06 -1.85
CA ILE A 87 -3.69 -0.76 -2.74
C ILE A 87 -2.54 -1.30 -1.91
N LEU A 88 -2.31 -2.60 -1.97
CA LEU A 88 -1.20 -3.29 -1.32
C LEU A 88 -0.12 -3.54 -2.35
N SER A 89 1.09 -3.04 -2.13
CA SER A 89 2.22 -3.40 -3.00
C SER A 89 2.66 -4.86 -2.84
N HIS A 90 2.50 -5.46 -1.66
CA HIS A 90 3.10 -6.76 -1.39
C HIS A 90 2.16 -7.67 -0.58
N VAL A 91 2.27 -8.99 -0.78
CA VAL A 91 1.47 -10.00 -0.07
C VAL A 91 1.67 -9.99 1.45
N ASN A 92 2.80 -9.49 1.95
CA ASN A 92 3.04 -9.35 3.39
C ASN A 92 2.12 -8.30 4.04
N LEU A 93 1.54 -7.40 3.26
CA LEU A 93 0.58 -6.38 3.73
C LEU A 93 -0.87 -6.90 3.69
N LEU A 94 -1.08 -8.13 3.21
CA LEU A 94 -2.40 -8.74 3.07
C LEU A 94 -3.15 -8.81 4.41
N MET A 95 -2.44 -8.98 5.53
CA MET A 95 -3.05 -8.95 6.87
C MET A 95 -3.72 -7.61 7.16
N VAL A 96 -3.06 -6.50 6.86
CA VAL A 96 -3.61 -5.16 7.05
C VAL A 96 -4.81 -4.94 6.14
N GLY A 97 -4.68 -5.29 4.85
CA GLY A 97 -5.78 -5.17 3.89
C GLY A 97 -7.00 -6.02 4.25
N PHE A 98 -6.79 -7.26 4.70
CA PHE A 98 -7.85 -8.15 5.14
C PHE A 98 -8.60 -7.59 6.35
N LEU A 99 -7.88 -7.10 7.37
CA LEU A 99 -8.51 -6.45 8.53
C LEU A 99 -9.31 -5.20 8.12
N ILE A 100 -8.79 -4.40 7.19
CA ILE A 100 -9.53 -3.26 6.62
C ILE A 100 -10.82 -3.72 5.97
N LYS A 101 -10.76 -4.76 5.14
CA LYS A 101 -11.92 -5.30 4.42
C LYS A 101 -12.98 -5.91 5.34
N LEU A 102 -12.56 -6.49 6.48
CA LEU A 102 -13.51 -7.02 7.48
C LEU A 102 -14.34 -5.92 8.14
N VAL A 103 -13.73 -4.77 8.44
CA VAL A 103 -14.40 -3.64 9.12
C VAL A 103 -15.12 -2.74 8.10
N SER A 104 -14.49 -2.47 6.96
CA SER A 104 -15.02 -1.68 5.86
C SER A 104 -15.12 -2.53 4.58
N PRO A 105 -16.16 -3.37 4.45
CA PRO A 105 -16.33 -4.23 3.27
C PRO A 105 -16.54 -3.43 1.96
N LYS A 106 -16.97 -2.16 2.08
CA LYS A 106 -17.14 -1.22 0.96
C LYS A 106 -15.81 -0.73 0.38
N THR A 107 -14.72 -0.77 1.15
CA THR A 107 -13.40 -0.37 0.67
C THR A 107 -12.89 -1.37 -0.36
N LYS A 108 -12.50 -0.87 -1.55
CA LYS A 108 -11.90 -1.69 -2.61
C LYS A 108 -10.47 -2.06 -2.23
N LEU A 109 -10.17 -3.34 -2.11
CA LEU A 109 -8.86 -3.88 -1.78
C LEU A 109 -8.19 -4.43 -3.03
N VAL A 110 -7.09 -3.80 -3.44
CA VAL A 110 -6.27 -4.18 -4.59
C VAL A 110 -4.93 -4.70 -4.10
N LEU A 111 -4.45 -5.82 -4.62
CA LEU A 111 -3.12 -6.36 -4.33
C LEU A 111 -2.27 -6.36 -5.61
N LEU A 112 -1.10 -5.74 -5.55
CA LEU A 112 -0.04 -5.92 -6.54
C LEU A 112 0.74 -7.19 -6.16
N ALA A 113 0.74 -8.17 -7.04
CA ALA A 113 1.29 -9.49 -6.83
C ALA A 113 2.70 -9.58 -7.43
N HIS A 114 3.60 -8.72 -6.94
CA HIS A 114 5.01 -8.75 -7.32
C HIS A 114 5.88 -9.51 -6.30
N GLY A 115 7.04 -9.99 -6.75
CA GLY A 115 8.04 -10.66 -5.92
C GLY A 115 8.04 -12.18 -6.05
N ILE A 116 9.10 -12.82 -5.52
CA ILE A 116 9.27 -14.27 -5.58
C ILE A 116 8.27 -15.00 -4.66
N GLU A 117 7.74 -14.29 -3.68
CA GLU A 117 6.82 -14.77 -2.66
C GLU A 117 5.48 -15.22 -3.24
N VAL A 118 5.11 -14.69 -4.41
CA VAL A 118 3.84 -15.00 -5.09
C VAL A 118 3.88 -16.36 -5.79
N TRP A 119 5.07 -16.85 -6.14
CA TRP A 119 5.28 -18.14 -6.80
C TRP A 119 5.22 -19.33 -5.84
N ARG A 120 5.18 -19.09 -4.53
CA ARG A 120 5.12 -20.14 -3.52
C ARG A 120 3.68 -20.55 -3.24
N THR A 121 3.48 -21.80 -2.88
CA THR A 121 2.19 -22.29 -2.40
C THR A 121 1.78 -21.59 -1.11
N PHE A 122 0.67 -20.84 -1.16
CA PHE A 122 0.14 -20.18 0.01
C PHE A 122 -0.55 -21.17 0.97
N PRO A 123 -0.34 -21.04 2.29
CA PRO A 123 -1.13 -21.77 3.27
C PRO A 123 -2.61 -21.35 3.23
N ALA A 124 -3.50 -22.19 3.73
CA ALA A 124 -4.95 -22.01 3.61
C ALA A 124 -5.45 -20.65 4.14
N TRP A 125 -4.88 -20.17 5.24
CA TRP A 125 -5.23 -18.87 5.83
C TRP A 125 -4.89 -17.69 4.91
N LYS A 126 -3.71 -17.70 4.25
CA LYS A 126 -3.37 -16.68 3.25
C LYS A 126 -4.29 -16.76 2.03
N LYS A 127 -4.65 -17.96 1.58
CA LYS A 127 -5.62 -18.13 0.48
C LYS A 127 -6.99 -17.56 0.84
N MET A 128 -7.46 -17.76 2.08
CA MET A 128 -8.69 -17.15 2.58
C MET A 128 -8.63 -15.62 2.52
N MET A 129 -7.51 -15.03 2.94
CA MET A 129 -7.31 -13.58 2.90
C MET A 129 -7.25 -13.04 1.46
N LEU A 130 -6.58 -13.75 0.55
CA LEU A 130 -6.51 -13.38 -0.88
C LEU A 130 -7.89 -13.37 -1.52
N ARG A 131 -8.79 -14.28 -1.14
CA ARG A 131 -10.19 -14.31 -1.63
C ARG A 131 -11.01 -13.08 -1.21
N LYS A 132 -10.50 -12.25 -0.29
CA LYS A 132 -11.14 -10.97 0.10
C LYS A 132 -10.62 -9.77 -0.69
N CYS A 133 -9.56 -9.93 -1.48
CA CYS A 133 -9.14 -8.90 -2.42
C CYS A 133 -10.17 -8.79 -3.54
N ASP A 134 -10.55 -7.56 -3.90
CA ASP A 134 -11.47 -7.31 -5.00
C ASP A 134 -10.74 -7.38 -6.35
N LEU A 135 -9.44 -7.09 -6.36
CA LEU A 135 -8.58 -7.15 -7.54
C LEU A 135 -7.16 -7.57 -7.16
N ILE A 136 -6.56 -8.42 -7.99
CA ILE A 136 -5.15 -8.81 -7.89
C ILE A 136 -4.51 -8.50 -9.24
N LEU A 137 -3.49 -7.65 -9.22
CA LEU A 137 -2.72 -7.25 -10.41
C LEU A 137 -1.36 -7.96 -10.39
N PRO A 138 -0.86 -8.44 -11.55
CA PRO A 138 0.47 -9.04 -11.64
C PRO A 138 1.60 -8.01 -11.46
#